data_AF-A0A2E3NDR0-F1
#
_entry.id   AF-A0A2E3NDR0-F1
#
_cell.length_a   1.000
_cell.length_b   1.000
_cell.length_c   1.000
_cell.angle_alpha   90.00
_cell.angle_beta   90.00
_cell.angle_gamma   90.00
#
_symmetry.space_group_name_H-M   'P 1'
#
loop_
_entity.id
_entity.type
_entity.pdbx_description
1 polymer ?
#
loop_
_entity_poly.entity_id
_entity_poly.type
_entity_poly.pdbx_seq_one_letter_code
_entity_poly.pdbx_strand_id
1 'polypeptide(L)'
;MQGDLRPFLYALKIGTITNLFFVVHALTLPAEQRDPHLVVPGAILFSVSAWRCFFPNRYEGNRVLHDTVLSSAFLTRVLATFSEVAYVYFLAYALTRLDPVGRPGIQAIAIGMVLAATVSQGFVWTAILTGRYRLYVYEEVGWLLLFLGNTVGATWLLAAGTSNDDSRLLLIMALVFGVGYLPWQAFHLRFLAKNADTQEAGPTPEVAEASMADRVRAALFVRERTTSSESWGGIIGVTWMAAYWVLIIPVWMHVILRVLSKA
;
A
#
# COMPACT_ATOMS: atom_id res chain seq x y z
N MET A 1 23.15 4.09 -9.18
CA MET A 1 23.39 2.75 -9.77
C MET A 1 22.74 2.71 -11.14
N GLN A 2 23.52 2.77 -12.21
CA GLN A 2 23.04 2.35 -13.53
C GLN A 2 23.06 0.82 -13.52
N GLY A 3 21.89 0.19 -13.39
CA GLY A 3 21.78 -1.26 -13.28
C GLY A 3 20.50 -1.77 -13.93
N ASP A 4 20.58 -2.95 -14.53
CA ASP A 4 19.42 -3.67 -15.05
C ASP A 4 18.70 -4.37 -13.89
N LEU A 5 17.46 -3.96 -13.59
CA LEU A 5 16.62 -4.55 -12.56
C LEU A 5 15.86 -5.79 -13.04
N ARG A 6 16.09 -6.27 -14.27
CA ARG A 6 15.40 -7.44 -14.81
C ARG A 6 15.38 -8.63 -13.84
N PRO A 7 16.50 -9.08 -13.22
CA PRO A 7 16.45 -10.21 -12.28
C PRO A 7 15.52 -9.94 -11.10
N PHE A 8 15.57 -8.74 -10.53
CA PHE A 8 14.71 -8.31 -9.43
C PHE A 8 13.23 -8.29 -9.84
N LEU A 9 12.90 -7.67 -10.97
CA LEU A 9 11.52 -7.57 -11.46
C LEU A 9 10.91 -8.94 -11.75
N TYR A 10 11.70 -9.91 -12.23
CA TYR A 10 11.23 -11.29 -12.39
C TYR A 10 11.14 -12.04 -11.05
N ALA A 11 12.00 -11.75 -10.08
CA ALA A 11 11.91 -12.33 -8.74
C ALA A 11 10.62 -11.93 -8.00
N LEU A 12 10.00 -10.80 -8.35
CA LEU A 12 8.68 -10.41 -7.82
C LEU A 12 7.61 -11.48 -8.02
N LYS A 13 7.73 -12.37 -9.03
CA LYS A 13 6.79 -13.48 -9.25
C LYS A 13 6.72 -14.47 -8.10
N ILE A 14 7.77 -14.55 -7.27
CA ILE A 14 7.72 -15.29 -5.99
C ILE A 14 6.61 -14.72 -5.11
N GLY A 15 6.52 -13.38 -5.03
CA GLY A 15 5.44 -12.68 -4.33
C GLY A 15 4.06 -13.00 -4.89
N THR A 16 3.91 -13.23 -6.20
CA THR A 16 2.64 -13.71 -6.79
C THR A 16 2.23 -15.04 -6.18
N ILE A 17 3.14 -16.02 -6.12
CA ILE A 17 2.86 -17.34 -5.56
C ILE A 17 2.50 -17.24 -4.07
N THR A 18 3.30 -16.48 -3.30
CA THR A 18 3.06 -16.27 -1.86
C THR A 18 1.70 -15.64 -1.58
N ASN A 19 1.33 -14.61 -2.33
CA ASN A 19 0.05 -13.94 -2.15
C ASN A 19 -1.13 -14.80 -2.60
N LEU A 20 -1.00 -15.59 -3.67
CA LEU A 20 -2.03 -16.56 -4.06
C LEU A 20 -2.26 -17.61 -2.97
N PHE A 21 -1.18 -18.07 -2.32
CA PHE A 21 -1.30 -18.94 -1.16
C PHE A 21 -2.11 -18.27 -0.02
N PHE A 22 -1.85 -16.99 0.28
CA PHE A 22 -2.63 -16.25 1.29
C PHE A 22 -4.10 -16.06 0.91
N VAL A 23 -4.41 -15.84 -0.37
CA VAL A 23 -5.80 -15.80 -0.86
C VAL A 23 -6.50 -17.13 -0.60
N VAL A 24 -5.89 -18.24 -1.04
CA VAL A 24 -6.46 -19.59 -0.86
C VAL A 24 -6.66 -19.87 0.62
N HIS A 25 -5.68 -19.56 1.46
CA HIS A 25 -5.78 -19.75 2.90
C HIS A 25 -6.93 -18.95 3.52
N ALA A 26 -7.05 -17.66 3.19
CA ALA A 26 -8.12 -16.80 3.70
C ALA A 26 -9.52 -17.30 3.30
N LEU A 27 -9.68 -17.77 2.06
CA LEU A 27 -10.98 -18.23 1.54
C LEU A 27 -11.35 -19.66 2.00
N THR A 28 -10.37 -20.45 2.44
CA THR A 28 -10.57 -21.82 2.92
C THR A 28 -10.65 -21.94 4.43
N LEU A 29 -10.61 -20.81 5.16
CA LEU A 29 -10.90 -20.80 6.59
C LEU A 29 -12.27 -21.44 6.88
N PRO A 30 -12.38 -22.25 7.96
CA PRO A 30 -13.66 -22.78 8.43
C PRO A 30 -14.69 -21.67 8.65
N ALA A 31 -15.97 -21.99 8.49
CA ALA A 31 -17.04 -20.99 8.50
C ALA A 31 -17.10 -20.21 9.82
N GLU A 32 -16.85 -20.90 10.93
CA GLU A 32 -16.78 -20.35 12.28
C GLU A 32 -15.61 -19.37 12.50
N GLN A 33 -14.55 -19.49 11.70
CA GLN A 33 -13.34 -18.65 11.76
C GLN A 33 -13.37 -17.50 10.73
N ARG A 34 -14.42 -17.44 9.91
CA ARG A 34 -14.52 -16.54 8.76
C ARG A 34 -15.17 -15.22 9.18
N ASP A 35 -14.39 -14.37 9.82
CA ASP A 35 -14.79 -12.97 10.02
C ASP A 35 -14.73 -12.23 8.67
N PRO A 36 -15.88 -11.79 8.10
CA PRO A 36 -15.89 -11.12 6.81
C PRO A 36 -15.13 -9.79 6.81
N HIS A 37 -15.00 -9.12 7.97
CA HIS A 37 -14.27 -7.86 8.11
C HIS A 37 -12.74 -8.04 8.07
N LEU A 38 -12.26 -9.28 8.16
CA LEU A 38 -10.85 -9.63 7.95
C LEU A 38 -10.64 -10.36 6.62
N VAL A 39 -11.48 -11.36 6.33
CA VAL A 39 -11.29 -12.24 5.17
C VAL A 39 -11.46 -11.49 3.85
N VAL A 40 -12.50 -10.67 3.71
CA VAL A 40 -12.75 -9.92 2.47
C VAL A 40 -11.63 -8.91 2.19
N PRO A 41 -11.30 -7.98 3.10
CA PRO A 41 -10.22 -7.03 2.83
C PRO A 41 -8.85 -7.70 2.70
N GLY A 42 -8.59 -8.78 3.45
CA GLY A 42 -7.38 -9.57 3.31
C GLY A 42 -7.27 -10.21 1.92
N ALA A 43 -8.34 -10.84 1.43
CA ALA A 43 -8.37 -11.44 0.10
C ALA A 43 -8.19 -10.41 -1.02
N ILE A 44 -8.78 -9.21 -0.88
CA ILE A 44 -8.56 -8.10 -1.82
C ILE A 44 -7.07 -7.72 -1.83
N LEU A 45 -6.48 -7.48 -0.65
CA LEU A 45 -5.07 -7.12 -0.53
C LEU A 45 -4.15 -8.16 -1.15
N PHE A 46 -4.33 -9.44 -0.81
CA PHE A 46 -3.49 -10.52 -1.31
C PHE A 46 -3.65 -10.67 -2.83
N SER A 47 -4.87 -10.61 -3.35
CA SER A 47 -5.11 -10.73 -4.80
C SER A 47 -4.45 -9.59 -5.58
N VAL A 48 -4.57 -8.35 -5.10
CA VAL A 48 -3.96 -7.18 -5.75
C VAL A 48 -2.43 -7.20 -5.58
N SER A 49 -1.93 -7.66 -4.44
CA SER A 49 -0.48 -7.85 -4.23
C SER A 49 0.08 -8.89 -5.19
N ALA A 50 -0.63 -10.01 -5.40
CA ALA A 50 -0.26 -11.02 -6.38
C ALA A 50 -0.21 -10.45 -7.80
N TRP A 51 -1.22 -9.64 -8.16
CA TRP A 51 -1.29 -8.94 -9.44
C TRP A 51 -0.11 -7.99 -9.64
N ARG A 52 0.17 -7.12 -8.67
CA ARG A 52 1.26 -6.13 -8.75
C ARG A 52 2.65 -6.77 -8.78
N CYS A 53 2.80 -7.94 -8.16
CA CYS A 53 4.02 -8.75 -8.26
C CYS A 53 4.20 -9.35 -9.67
N PHE A 54 3.10 -9.69 -10.35
CA PHE A 54 3.16 -10.27 -11.70
C PHE A 54 3.24 -9.20 -12.79
N PHE A 55 2.52 -8.09 -12.63
CA PHE A 55 2.48 -6.93 -13.51
C PHE A 55 3.05 -5.70 -12.80
N PRO A 56 4.34 -5.69 -12.42
CA PRO A 56 4.92 -4.53 -11.77
C PRO A 56 4.90 -3.35 -12.72
N ASN A 57 4.54 -2.20 -12.19
CA ASN A 57 4.59 -0.94 -12.90
C ASN A 57 5.02 0.19 -11.97
N ARG A 58 5.40 1.29 -12.59
CA ARG A 58 5.62 2.57 -11.94
C ARG A 58 4.79 3.62 -12.66
N TYR A 59 4.05 4.41 -11.89
CA TYR A 59 3.14 5.40 -12.44
C TYR A 59 3.89 6.54 -13.13
N GLU A 60 5.01 6.99 -12.56
CA GLU A 60 5.82 8.03 -13.16
C GLU A 60 6.44 7.54 -14.48
N GLY A 61 6.07 8.18 -15.58
CA GLY A 61 6.51 7.80 -16.92
C GLY A 61 5.94 6.47 -17.43
N ASN A 62 4.87 5.94 -16.82
CA ASN A 62 4.16 4.73 -17.26
C ASN A 62 5.10 3.53 -17.50
N ARG A 63 6.05 3.29 -16.58
CA ARG A 63 7.08 2.25 -16.75
C ARG A 63 6.50 0.89 -16.43
N VAL A 64 6.74 -0.09 -17.30
CA VAL A 64 6.21 -1.44 -17.16
C VAL A 64 7.25 -2.51 -17.46
N LEU A 65 7.12 -3.68 -16.82
CA LEU A 65 7.87 -4.88 -17.22
C LEU A 65 7.24 -5.55 -18.46
N HIS A 66 5.91 -5.63 -18.46
CA HIS A 66 5.11 -6.26 -19.51
C HIS A 66 4.34 -5.18 -20.26
N ASP A 67 4.51 -5.10 -21.58
CA ASP A 67 3.72 -4.17 -22.41
C ASP A 67 2.34 -4.77 -22.70
N THR A 68 1.46 -4.70 -21.70
CA THR A 68 0.07 -5.12 -21.79
C THR A 68 -0.80 -4.12 -21.05
N VAL A 69 -2.09 -4.02 -21.41
CA VAL A 69 -3.05 -3.16 -20.70
C VAL A 69 -3.14 -3.53 -19.21
N LEU A 70 -2.83 -4.78 -18.85
CA LEU A 70 -2.82 -5.26 -17.47
C LEU A 70 -1.75 -4.58 -16.59
N SER A 71 -0.70 -4.04 -17.20
CA SER A 71 0.37 -3.28 -16.52
C SER A 71 0.14 -1.76 -16.56
N SER A 72 -0.98 -1.30 -17.11
CA SER A 72 -1.28 0.13 -17.23
C SER A 72 -1.33 0.82 -15.85
N ALA A 73 -0.91 2.08 -15.81
CA ALA A 73 -0.97 2.88 -14.58
C ALA A 73 -2.42 2.98 -14.08
N PHE A 74 -3.38 3.15 -15.00
CA PHE A 74 -4.79 3.23 -14.67
C PHE A 74 -5.31 1.98 -13.97
N LEU A 75 -5.17 0.79 -14.59
CA LEU A 75 -5.73 -0.44 -14.00
C LEU A 75 -5.06 -0.78 -12.68
N THR A 76 -3.72 -0.66 -12.60
CA THR A 76 -3.01 -0.89 -11.34
C THR A 76 -3.47 0.07 -10.27
N ARG A 77 -3.69 1.35 -10.59
CA ARG A 77 -4.17 2.32 -9.62
C ARG A 77 -5.59 2.01 -9.14
N VAL A 78 -6.50 1.59 -10.02
CA VAL A 78 -7.85 1.14 -9.61
C VAL A 78 -7.74 0.01 -8.58
N LEU A 79 -7.00 -1.04 -8.92
CA LEU A 79 -6.83 -2.20 -8.04
C LEU A 79 -6.15 -1.81 -6.72
N ALA A 80 -5.09 -1.00 -6.79
CA ALA A 80 -4.36 -0.51 -5.63
C ALA A 80 -5.24 0.38 -4.74
N THR A 81 -6.14 1.20 -5.31
CA THR A 81 -7.07 2.02 -4.52
C THR A 81 -8.00 1.16 -3.68
N PHE A 82 -8.61 0.14 -4.28
CA PHE A 82 -9.44 -0.80 -3.50
C PHE A 82 -8.61 -1.55 -2.46
N SER A 83 -7.43 -2.04 -2.85
CA SER A 83 -6.53 -2.77 -1.96
C SER A 83 -6.04 -1.95 -0.78
N GLU A 84 -5.62 -0.71 -0.99
CA GLU A 84 -5.04 0.14 0.04
C GLU A 84 -6.11 0.59 1.03
N VAL A 85 -7.32 0.92 0.57
CA VAL A 85 -8.44 1.23 1.47
C VAL A 85 -8.87 -0.02 2.24
N ALA A 86 -8.98 -1.18 1.58
CA ALA A 86 -9.32 -2.45 2.22
C ALA A 86 -8.28 -2.85 3.28
N TYR A 87 -6.99 -2.69 2.96
CA TYR A 87 -5.88 -2.96 3.88
C TYR A 87 -5.91 -2.05 5.11
N VAL A 88 -6.13 -0.74 4.93
CA VAL A 88 -6.19 0.18 6.07
C VAL A 88 -7.44 -0.08 6.92
N TYR A 89 -8.56 -0.41 6.28
CA TYR A 89 -9.75 -0.88 6.99
C TYR A 89 -9.47 -2.15 7.80
N PHE A 90 -8.75 -3.13 7.22
CA PHE A 90 -8.34 -4.35 7.91
C PHE A 90 -7.55 -4.03 9.18
N LEU A 91 -6.54 -3.14 9.09
CA LEU A 91 -5.74 -2.73 10.24
C LEU A 91 -6.58 -1.99 11.29
N ALA A 92 -7.42 -1.07 10.86
CA ALA A 92 -8.32 -0.33 11.73
C ALA A 92 -9.26 -1.26 12.49
N TYR A 93 -9.83 -2.26 11.80
CA TYR A 93 -10.68 -3.28 12.39
C TYR A 93 -9.91 -4.18 13.35
N ALA A 94 -8.70 -4.63 12.99
CA ALA A 94 -7.86 -5.40 13.89
C ALA A 94 -7.56 -4.63 15.19
N LEU A 95 -7.26 -3.34 15.08
CA LEU A 95 -7.00 -2.48 16.25
C LEU A 95 -8.23 -2.36 17.17
N THR A 96 -9.44 -2.22 16.61
CA THR A 96 -10.66 -2.17 17.43
C THR A 96 -11.01 -3.52 18.03
N ARG A 97 -10.73 -4.64 17.34
CA ARG A 97 -10.90 -6.00 17.89
C ARG A 97 -9.97 -6.31 19.05
N LEU A 98 -8.78 -5.72 19.03
CA LEU A 98 -7.80 -5.80 20.13
C LEU A 98 -8.18 -4.91 21.33
N ASP A 99 -9.22 -4.10 21.23
CA ASP A 99 -9.75 -3.27 22.31
C ASP A 99 -11.11 -3.79 22.83
N PRO A 100 -11.14 -4.75 23.77
CA PRO A 100 -12.40 -5.31 24.27
C PRO A 100 -13.26 -4.30 25.03
N VAL A 101 -12.67 -3.19 25.50
CA VAL A 101 -13.38 -2.13 26.23
C VAL A 101 -14.05 -1.15 25.27
N GLY A 102 -13.66 -1.13 23.99
CA GLY A 102 -14.23 -0.24 22.98
C GLY A 102 -13.99 1.24 23.28
N ARG A 103 -12.77 1.61 23.65
CA ARG A 103 -12.40 2.98 24.03
C ARG A 103 -12.65 3.93 22.85
N PRO A 104 -13.31 5.08 23.07
CA PRO A 104 -13.60 6.04 22.00
C PRO A 104 -12.36 6.52 21.26
N GLY A 105 -11.22 6.65 21.96
CA GLY A 105 -9.96 7.07 21.33
C GLY A 105 -9.40 6.07 20.32
N ILE A 106 -9.53 4.76 20.58
CA ILE A 106 -9.11 3.72 19.63
C ILE A 106 -10.02 3.70 18.42
N GLN A 107 -11.34 3.88 18.62
CA GLN A 107 -12.28 4.00 17.51
C GLN A 107 -11.99 5.24 16.65
N ALA A 108 -11.70 6.38 17.27
CA ALA A 108 -11.35 7.62 16.56
C ALA A 108 -10.06 7.45 15.73
N ILE A 109 -9.03 6.80 16.29
CA ILE A 109 -7.80 6.46 15.56
C ILE A 109 -8.12 5.58 14.36
N ALA A 110 -8.87 4.49 14.57
CA ALA A 110 -9.25 3.54 13.52
C ALA A 110 -10.01 4.23 12.36
N ILE A 111 -10.99 5.09 12.68
CA ILE A 111 -11.72 5.88 11.68
C ILE A 111 -10.78 6.85 10.96
N GLY A 112 -9.93 7.56 11.71
CA GLY A 112 -8.97 8.51 11.17
C GLY A 112 -8.01 7.88 10.16
N MET A 113 -7.55 6.65 10.42
CA MET A 113 -6.71 5.88 9.50
C MET A 113 -7.41 5.64 8.16
N VAL A 114 -8.66 5.17 8.18
CA VAL A 114 -9.42 4.88 6.94
C VAL A 114 -9.73 6.16 6.16
N LEU A 115 -10.06 7.26 6.85
CA LEU A 115 -10.27 8.56 6.22
C LEU A 115 -8.99 9.08 5.56
N ALA A 116 -7.85 9.00 6.27
CA ALA A 116 -6.55 9.39 5.73
C ALA A 116 -6.21 8.60 4.45
N ALA A 117 -6.39 7.27 4.48
CA ALA A 117 -6.18 6.42 3.32
C ALA A 117 -7.07 6.82 2.13
N THR A 118 -8.36 7.08 2.40
CA THR A 118 -9.34 7.47 1.36
C THR A 118 -8.98 8.80 0.72
N VAL A 119 -8.61 9.80 1.53
CA VAL A 119 -8.17 11.12 1.02
C VAL A 119 -6.88 10.98 0.23
N SER A 120 -5.92 10.17 0.68
CA SER A 120 -4.69 9.88 -0.05
C SER A 120 -4.96 9.37 -1.47
N GLN A 121 -5.96 8.50 -1.66
CA GLN A 121 -6.32 8.02 -3.01
C GLN A 121 -6.70 9.16 -3.96
N GLY A 122 -7.40 10.19 -3.46
CA GLY A 122 -7.73 11.38 -4.25
C GLY A 122 -6.49 12.11 -4.76
N PHE A 123 -5.47 12.25 -3.92
CA PHE A 123 -4.19 12.84 -4.31
C PHE A 123 -3.47 12.02 -5.38
N VAL A 124 -3.41 10.69 -5.23
CA VAL A 124 -2.74 9.83 -6.23
C VAL A 124 -3.44 9.86 -7.57
N TRP A 125 -4.77 9.74 -7.58
CA TRP A 125 -5.53 9.80 -8.82
C TRP A 125 -5.33 11.11 -9.54
N THR A 126 -5.36 12.21 -8.78
CA THR A 126 -5.09 13.53 -9.34
C THR A 126 -3.64 13.62 -9.85
N ALA A 127 -2.66 13.07 -9.13
CA ALA A 127 -1.26 13.04 -9.57
C ALA A 127 -1.09 12.30 -10.90
N ILE A 128 -1.70 11.12 -11.05
CA ILE A 128 -1.62 10.28 -12.26
C ILE A 128 -2.28 10.98 -13.45
N LEU A 129 -3.48 11.53 -13.26
CA LEU A 129 -4.23 12.13 -14.37
C LEU A 129 -3.66 13.50 -14.79
N THR A 130 -3.11 14.25 -13.85
CA THR A 130 -2.61 15.61 -14.12
C THR A 130 -1.10 15.69 -14.33
N GLY A 131 -0.35 14.64 -14.00
CA GLY A 131 1.11 14.64 -13.99
C GLY A 131 1.73 15.49 -12.88
N ARG A 132 0.94 15.96 -11.90
CA ARG A 132 1.42 16.83 -10.81
C ARG A 132 2.04 16.01 -9.69
N TYR A 133 3.35 15.76 -9.78
CA TYR A 133 4.07 14.89 -8.84
C TYR A 133 4.05 15.36 -7.37
N ARG A 134 3.88 16.66 -7.11
CA ARG A 134 3.73 17.21 -5.74
C ARG A 134 2.55 16.57 -4.98
N LEU A 135 1.55 16.04 -5.70
CA LEU A 135 0.42 15.36 -5.09
C LEU A 135 0.78 14.01 -4.45
N TYR A 136 1.84 13.33 -4.91
CA TYR A 136 2.38 12.16 -4.22
C TYR A 136 2.93 12.50 -2.83
N VAL A 137 3.43 13.73 -2.61
CA VAL A 137 3.86 14.16 -1.26
C VAL A 137 2.68 14.17 -0.30
N TYR A 138 1.51 14.67 -0.74
CA TYR A 138 0.32 14.70 0.12
C TYR A 138 -0.26 13.32 0.37
N GLU A 139 -0.22 12.42 -0.62
CA GLU A 139 -0.54 11.00 -0.42
C GLU A 139 0.33 10.40 0.70
N GLU A 140 1.65 10.56 0.60
CA GLU A 140 2.63 9.99 1.53
C GLU A 140 2.55 10.59 2.93
N VAL A 141 2.06 11.83 3.06
CA VAL A 141 1.67 12.40 4.37
C VAL A 141 0.49 11.64 4.97
N GLY A 142 -0.52 11.29 4.18
CA GLY A 142 -1.61 10.45 4.67
C GLY A 142 -1.13 9.05 5.11
N TRP A 143 -0.19 8.44 4.37
CA TRP A 143 0.47 7.20 4.78
C TRP A 143 1.26 7.36 6.09
N LEU A 144 1.94 8.49 6.30
CA LEU A 144 2.60 8.78 7.57
C LEU A 144 1.59 8.83 8.73
N LEU A 145 0.48 9.56 8.54
CA LEU A 145 -0.55 9.76 9.55
C LEU A 145 -1.24 8.44 9.94
N LEU A 146 -1.55 7.57 8.98
CA LEU A 146 -2.22 6.31 9.31
C LEU A 146 -1.31 5.34 10.07
N PHE A 147 -0.03 5.26 9.72
CA PHE A 147 0.90 4.38 10.45
C PHE A 147 1.31 4.96 11.79
N LEU A 148 1.34 6.28 11.92
CA LEU A 148 1.46 6.94 13.22
C LEU A 148 0.25 6.61 14.10
N GLY A 149 -0.96 6.72 13.56
CA GLY A 149 -2.20 6.34 14.24
C GLY A 149 -2.17 4.88 14.71
N ASN A 150 -1.81 3.95 13.83
CA ASN A 150 -1.66 2.53 14.16
C ASN A 150 -0.64 2.29 15.28
N THR A 151 0.51 2.98 15.23
CA THR A 151 1.57 2.86 16.24
C THR A 151 1.12 3.41 17.60
N VAL A 152 0.46 4.57 17.61
CA VAL A 152 -0.09 5.19 18.82
C VAL A 152 -1.18 4.31 19.42
N GLY A 153 -2.11 3.80 18.61
CA GLY A 153 -3.16 2.88 19.04
C GLY A 153 -2.58 1.61 19.63
N ALA A 154 -1.59 1.01 18.98
CA ALA A 154 -0.93 -0.20 19.47
C ALA A 154 -0.19 0.04 20.80
N THR A 155 0.51 1.18 20.93
CA THR A 155 1.20 1.59 22.16
C THR A 155 0.20 1.75 23.30
N TRP A 156 -0.92 2.42 23.02
CA TRP A 156 -1.97 2.65 24.01
C TRP A 156 -2.57 1.34 24.51
N LEU A 157 -2.94 0.43 23.60
CA LEU A 157 -3.50 -0.86 23.98
C LEU A 157 -2.52 -1.73 24.77
N LEU A 158 -1.23 -1.71 24.42
CA LEU A 158 -0.20 -2.38 25.21
C LEU A 158 -0.07 -1.78 26.61
N ALA A 159 -0.05 -0.46 26.73
CA ALA A 159 0.03 0.23 28.02
C ALA A 159 -1.20 0.03 28.89
N ALA A 160 -2.38 -0.15 28.27
CA ALA A 160 -3.64 -0.39 28.97
C ALA A 160 -3.80 -1.83 29.48
N GLY A 161 -2.85 -2.72 29.18
CA GLY A 161 -2.88 -4.13 29.55
C GLY A 161 -3.65 -4.98 28.55
N THR A 162 -2.94 -5.88 27.85
CA THR A 162 -3.52 -6.83 26.90
C THR A 162 -4.06 -8.07 27.60
N SER A 163 -5.15 -8.64 27.10
CA SER A 163 -5.82 -9.79 27.71
C SER A 163 -5.16 -11.15 27.43
N ASN A 164 -4.38 -11.30 26.36
CA ASN A 164 -3.69 -12.56 26.01
C ASN A 164 -2.40 -12.35 25.19
N ASP A 165 -1.58 -13.41 25.11
CA ASP A 165 -0.28 -13.39 24.43
C ASP A 165 -0.40 -13.14 22.92
N ASP A 166 -1.46 -13.64 22.29
CA ASP A 166 -1.74 -13.46 20.86
C ASP A 166 -2.01 -11.98 20.52
N SER A 167 -2.82 -11.29 21.33
CA SER A 167 -3.07 -9.85 21.19
C SER A 167 -1.80 -9.04 21.40
N ARG A 168 -1.00 -9.44 22.40
CA ARG A 168 0.29 -8.81 22.68
C ARG A 168 1.25 -8.94 21.50
N LEU A 169 1.31 -10.12 20.87
CA LEU A 169 2.11 -10.35 19.67
C LEU A 169 1.71 -9.40 18.53
N LEU A 170 0.42 -9.29 18.22
CA LEU A 170 -0.06 -8.43 17.14
C LEU A 170 0.28 -6.95 17.37
N LEU A 171 0.14 -6.47 18.62
CA LEU A 171 0.49 -5.10 18.96
C LEU A 171 2.01 -4.86 18.90
N ILE A 172 2.83 -5.82 19.36
CA ILE A 172 4.29 -5.73 19.22
C ILE A 172 4.69 -5.67 17.74
N MET A 173 4.08 -6.49 16.87
CA MET A 173 4.34 -6.43 15.43
C MET A 173 3.99 -5.06 14.85
N ALA A 174 2.86 -4.47 15.25
CA ALA A 174 2.48 -3.12 14.84
C ALA A 174 3.52 -2.06 15.28
N LEU A 175 4.07 -2.19 16.49
CA LEU A 175 5.13 -1.30 16.98
C LEU A 175 6.46 -1.50 16.24
N VAL A 176 6.87 -2.74 16.00
CA VAL A 176 8.08 -3.04 15.23
C VAL A 176 7.97 -2.46 13.82
N PHE A 177 6.81 -2.62 13.19
CA PHE A 177 6.54 -1.99 11.91
C PHE A 177 6.63 -0.46 12.01
N GLY A 178 5.97 0.16 12.99
CA GLY A 178 6.01 1.61 13.21
C GLY A 178 7.42 2.16 13.41
N VAL A 179 8.25 1.49 14.22
CA VAL A 179 9.65 1.86 14.50
C VAL A 179 10.51 1.81 13.24
N GLY A 180 10.30 0.84 12.36
CA GLY A 180 11.02 0.76 11.08
C GLY A 180 10.47 1.73 10.03
N TYR A 181 9.14 1.77 9.88
CA TYR A 181 8.46 2.49 8.81
C TYR A 181 8.48 4.01 9.02
N LEU A 182 8.15 4.52 10.22
CA LEU A 182 7.96 5.96 10.42
C LEU A 182 9.24 6.79 10.18
N PRO A 183 10.44 6.38 10.64
CA PRO A 183 11.68 7.10 10.32
C PRO A 183 11.99 7.05 8.82
N TRP A 184 11.80 5.88 8.20
CA TRP A 184 11.99 5.72 6.76
C TRP A 184 11.02 6.60 5.96
N GLN A 185 9.75 6.67 6.37
CA GLN A 185 8.72 7.49 5.74
C GLN A 185 9.03 8.99 5.85
N ALA A 186 9.53 9.44 7.00
CA ALA A 186 9.98 10.81 7.17
C ALA A 186 11.15 11.16 6.24
N PHE A 187 12.09 10.24 6.04
CA PHE A 187 13.17 10.39 5.05
C PHE A 187 12.62 10.41 3.61
N HIS A 188 11.71 9.49 3.29
CA HIS A 188 11.09 9.37 1.97
C HIS A 188 10.33 10.64 1.57
N LEU A 189 9.53 11.20 2.49
CA LEU A 189 8.80 12.45 2.30
C LEU A 189 9.73 13.63 1.98
N ARG A 190 10.86 13.75 2.70
CA ARG A 190 11.85 14.81 2.43
C ARG A 190 12.47 14.66 1.05
N PHE A 191 12.72 13.43 0.61
CA PHE A 191 13.24 13.14 -0.72
C PHE A 191 12.20 13.48 -1.81
N LEU A 192 10.94 13.07 -1.63
CA LEU A 192 9.86 13.40 -2.56
C LEU A 192 9.60 14.90 -2.66
N ALA A 193 9.57 15.63 -1.54
CA ALA A 193 9.39 17.07 -1.54
C ALA A 193 10.48 17.78 -2.35
N LYS A 194 11.76 17.43 -2.13
CA LYS A 194 12.89 17.98 -2.90
C LYS A 194 12.81 17.66 -4.39
N ASN A 195 12.36 16.46 -4.76
CA ASN A 195 12.20 16.08 -6.15
C ASN A 195 10.99 16.78 -6.80
N ALA A 196 9.90 17.00 -6.05
CA ALA A 196 8.74 17.73 -6.54
C ALA A 196 9.10 19.19 -6.85
N ASP A 197 9.89 19.84 -5.99
CA ASP A 197 10.34 21.23 -6.21
C ASP A 197 11.32 21.34 -7.40
N THR A 198 12.06 20.29 -7.74
CA THR A 198 12.96 20.29 -8.92
C THR A 198 12.27 19.86 -10.22
N GLN A 199 11.20 19.07 -10.13
CA GLN A 199 10.35 18.66 -11.25
C GLN A 199 9.15 19.60 -11.46
N GLU A 200 9.12 20.74 -10.77
CA GLU A 200 8.07 21.77 -10.83
C GLU A 200 8.08 22.60 -12.14
N ALA A 201 8.59 22.04 -13.23
CA ALA A 201 8.02 22.37 -14.52
C ALA A 201 6.58 21.85 -14.45
N GLY A 202 5.59 22.74 -14.32
CA GLY A 202 4.18 22.38 -14.34
C GLY A 202 3.85 21.46 -15.53
N PRO A 203 2.63 20.88 -15.59
CA PRO A 203 2.25 20.06 -16.73
C PRO A 203 2.63 20.79 -18.03
N THR A 204 3.32 20.10 -18.95
CA THR A 204 3.67 20.70 -20.24
C THR A 204 2.41 21.33 -20.84
N PRO A 205 2.49 22.40 -21.65
CA PRO A 205 1.30 23.04 -22.23
C PRO A 205 0.36 22.01 -22.87
N GLU A 206 0.93 21.02 -23.54
CA GLU A 206 0.23 19.86 -24.12
C GLU A 206 -0.53 19.02 -23.06
N VAL A 207 0.09 18.73 -21.92
CA VAL A 207 -0.59 18.05 -20.80
C VAL A 207 -1.59 18.98 -20.15
N ALA A 208 -1.41 20.30 -20.09
CA ALA A 208 -2.35 21.23 -19.47
C ALA A 208 -3.65 21.37 -20.30
N GLU A 209 -3.52 21.39 -21.63
CA GLU A 209 -4.63 21.52 -22.58
C GLU A 209 -5.35 20.20 -22.87
N ALA A 210 -4.74 19.05 -22.54
CA ALA A 210 -5.35 17.74 -22.73
C ALA A 210 -6.68 17.58 -21.96
N SER A 211 -7.69 17.03 -22.64
CA SER A 211 -8.97 16.71 -22.03
C SER A 211 -8.82 15.62 -20.96
N MET A 212 -9.80 15.51 -20.04
CA MET A 212 -9.80 14.42 -19.07
C MET A 212 -9.83 13.04 -19.74
N ALA A 213 -10.52 12.92 -20.89
CA ALA A 213 -10.57 11.69 -21.67
C ALA A 213 -9.18 11.31 -22.20
N ASP A 214 -8.40 12.28 -22.68
CA ASP A 214 -7.05 12.04 -23.18
C ASP A 214 -6.11 11.60 -22.06
N ARG A 215 -6.24 12.18 -20.86
CA ARG A 215 -5.46 11.80 -19.68
C ARG A 215 -5.76 10.37 -19.22
N VAL A 216 -7.04 10.00 -19.17
CA VAL A 216 -7.47 8.63 -18.85
C VAL A 216 -6.95 7.67 -19.92
N ARG A 217 -7.08 8.02 -21.20
CA ARG A 217 -6.55 7.23 -22.32
C ARG A 217 -5.04 7.05 -22.20
N ALA A 218 -4.30 8.11 -21.86
CA ALA A 218 -2.87 8.03 -21.65
C ALA A 218 -2.52 7.06 -20.51
N ALA A 219 -3.17 7.18 -19.35
CA ALA A 219 -2.94 6.30 -18.20
C ALA A 219 -3.29 4.81 -18.47
N LEU A 220 -4.22 4.56 -19.41
CA LEU A 220 -4.59 3.20 -19.84
C LEU A 220 -3.65 2.62 -20.90
N PHE A 221 -3.27 3.42 -21.90
CA PHE A 221 -2.68 2.90 -23.13
C PHE A 221 -1.20 3.26 -23.31
N VAL A 222 -0.71 4.35 -22.73
CA VAL A 222 0.72 4.70 -22.78
C VAL A 222 1.46 3.83 -21.77
N ARG A 223 2.47 3.11 -22.27
CA ARG A 223 3.34 2.25 -21.47
C ARG A 223 4.73 2.29 -22.07
N GLU A 224 5.73 2.42 -21.21
CA GLU A 224 7.12 2.39 -21.61
C GLU A 224 7.82 1.19 -20.96
N ARG A 225 8.13 0.19 -21.79
CA ARG A 225 8.78 -1.02 -21.31
C ARG A 225 10.25 -0.74 -21.00
N THR A 226 10.66 -0.94 -19.76
CA THR A 226 12.05 -0.76 -19.34
C THR A 226 12.40 -1.59 -18.11
N THR A 227 13.68 -1.92 -17.96
CA THR A 227 14.24 -2.54 -16.76
C THR A 227 15.37 -1.71 -16.14
N SER A 228 15.58 -0.47 -16.59
CA SER A 228 16.64 0.41 -16.06
C SER A 228 16.33 0.89 -14.64
N SER A 229 17.27 0.70 -13.70
CA SER A 229 17.07 1.04 -12.29
C SER A 229 16.62 2.47 -12.03
N GLU A 230 17.05 3.43 -12.85
CA GLU A 230 16.68 4.85 -12.71
C GLU A 230 15.19 5.07 -12.99
N SER A 231 14.67 4.43 -14.03
CA SER A 231 13.25 4.51 -14.39
C SER A 231 12.34 3.88 -13.33
N TRP A 232 12.86 2.99 -12.47
CA TRP A 232 12.10 2.35 -11.40
C TRP A 232 12.26 3.01 -10.01
N GLY A 233 12.88 4.19 -9.93
CA GLY A 233 13.03 4.93 -8.67
C GLY A 233 14.20 4.45 -7.80
N GLY A 234 15.11 3.67 -8.40
CA GLY A 234 16.30 3.16 -7.73
C GLY A 234 15.98 2.30 -6.51
N ILE A 235 16.80 2.44 -5.47
CA ILE A 235 16.66 1.63 -4.25
C ILE A 235 15.35 1.88 -3.50
N ILE A 236 14.81 3.10 -3.56
CA ILE A 236 13.54 3.45 -2.91
C ILE A 236 12.39 2.70 -3.57
N GLY A 237 12.31 2.73 -4.90
CA GLY A 237 11.27 2.02 -5.64
C GLY A 237 11.36 0.49 -5.49
N VAL A 238 12.58 -0.06 -5.52
CA VAL A 238 12.84 -1.50 -5.26
C VAL A 238 12.39 -1.89 -3.84
N THR A 239 12.70 -1.07 -2.85
CA THR A 239 12.31 -1.30 -1.44
C THR A 239 10.79 -1.31 -1.32
N TRP A 240 10.11 -0.34 -1.92
CA TRP A 240 8.65 -0.27 -1.97
C TRP A 240 8.04 -1.53 -2.60
N MET A 241 8.55 -1.99 -3.75
CA MET A 241 8.02 -3.16 -4.44
C MET A 241 8.19 -4.45 -3.62
N ALA A 242 9.36 -4.66 -3.03
CA ALA A 242 9.65 -5.86 -2.25
C ALA A 242 8.97 -5.84 -0.87
N ALA A 243 9.11 -4.75 -0.11
CA ALA A 243 8.57 -4.67 1.24
C ALA A 243 7.04 -4.67 1.23
N TYR A 244 6.42 -3.90 0.35
CA TYR A 244 4.99 -3.63 0.44
C TYR A 244 4.13 -4.70 -0.23
N TRP A 245 4.59 -5.29 -1.34
CA TRP A 245 3.73 -6.20 -2.13
C TRP A 245 4.19 -7.66 -2.09
N VAL A 246 5.47 -7.93 -1.85
CA VAL A 246 6.00 -9.30 -1.85
C VAL A 246 5.93 -9.95 -0.47
N LEU A 247 6.30 -9.21 0.59
CA LEU A 247 6.61 -9.85 1.87
C LEU A 247 5.97 -9.17 3.09
N ILE A 248 6.38 -7.96 3.46
CA ILE A 248 6.14 -7.43 4.82
C ILE A 248 4.65 -7.22 5.08
N ILE A 249 3.95 -6.47 4.22
CA ILE A 249 2.52 -6.20 4.43
C ILE A 249 1.66 -7.47 4.27
N PRO A 250 1.82 -8.29 3.21
CA PRO A 250 1.03 -9.51 3.08
C PRO A 250 1.23 -10.49 4.23
N VAL A 251 2.48 -10.72 4.65
CA VAL A 251 2.77 -11.61 5.79
C VAL A 251 2.17 -11.06 7.08
N TRP A 252 2.30 -9.76 7.33
CA TRP A 252 1.73 -9.15 8.53
C TRP A 252 0.21 -9.28 8.57
N MET A 253 -0.49 -8.99 7.47
CA MET A 253 -1.95 -9.15 7.42
C MET A 253 -2.37 -10.61 7.53
N HIS A 254 -1.61 -11.53 6.94
CA HIS A 254 -1.85 -12.96 7.08
C HIS A 254 -1.72 -13.42 8.53
N VAL A 255 -0.73 -12.91 9.28
CA VAL A 255 -0.59 -13.21 10.71
C VAL A 255 -1.76 -12.66 11.52
N ILE A 256 -2.20 -11.43 11.27
CA ILE A 256 -3.38 -10.87 11.94
C ILE A 256 -4.61 -11.72 11.65
N LEU A 257 -4.86 -12.06 10.38
CA LEU A 257 -5.97 -12.93 9.99
C LEU A 257 -5.91 -14.26 10.75
N ARG A 258 -4.74 -14.92 10.76
CA ARG A 258 -4.53 -16.21 11.45
C ARG A 258 -4.77 -16.14 12.95
N VAL A 259 -4.44 -15.03 13.59
CA VAL A 259 -4.58 -14.89 15.05
C VAL A 259 -6.01 -14.52 15.42
N LEU A 260 -6.60 -13.53 14.74
CA LEU A 260 -7.95 -13.04 15.05
C LEU A 260 -9.06 -14.00 14.59
N SER A 261 -8.80 -14.87 13.61
CA SER A 261 -9.73 -15.92 13.17
C SER A 261 -9.74 -17.18 14.04
N LYS A 262 -8.86 -17.32 15.05
CA LYS A 262 -8.85 -18.49 15.96
C LYS A 262 -9.92 -18.44 17.06
N ALA A 263 -10.68 -17.35 17.14
CA ALA A 263 -11.63 -17.08 18.22
C ALA A 263 -12.91 -17.92 18.10
#